data_AF-A0A3D0MAW4-F1
#
_entry.id   AF-A0A3D0MAW4-F1
#
_cell.length_a   1.000
_cell.length_b   1.000
_cell.length_c   1.000
_cell.angle_alpha   90.00
_cell.angle_beta   90.00
_cell.angle_gamma   90.00
#
_symmetry.space_group_name_H-M   'P 1'
#
loop_
_entity.id
_entity.type
_entity.pdbx_description
1 polymer ?
#
loop_
_entity_poly.entity_id
_entity_poly.type
_entity_poly.pdbx_seq_one_letter_code
_entity_poly.pdbx_strand_id
1 'polypeptide(L)'
;MSSVINIDRVRNTPRLYLAFTTRFSQYVATRQSSPVVARRYNPELFLRVWRDGVYDRTNPSHWDFGYGHESNGQRISDPQGYRLAADAADLRGDPEITARESISRGWDYLSIDWVKEWNTPFLVKLAGRTETQIEYRHYLDHGLFQGDPEEYNVWEGDGAESRPRANYSCLQFALAYTLPDEPFSDWVCFERVELEHTTGYARPFDNNSTSLEVTTQLAGIPLYFWARTGYNSDLVDYYKYTDIWGIGMEFLR
;
A
#
# COMPACT_ATOMS: atom_id res chain seq x y z
N MET A 1 17.20 32.93 -13.16
CA MET A 1 17.04 31.73 -14.00
C MET A 1 17.20 30.52 -13.08
N SER A 2 16.08 29.86 -12.77
CA SER A 2 16.03 28.67 -11.94
C SER A 2 16.82 27.56 -12.63
N SER A 3 17.89 27.07 -11.99
CA SER A 3 18.58 25.87 -12.47
C SER A 3 17.63 24.70 -12.26
N VAL A 4 16.96 24.29 -13.34
CA VAL A 4 16.38 22.96 -13.43
C VAL A 4 17.46 21.98 -12.99
N ILE A 5 17.14 21.22 -11.96
CA ILE A 5 17.99 20.21 -11.32
C ILE A 5 18.64 19.38 -12.43
N ASN A 6 19.90 19.68 -12.75
CA ASN A 6 20.69 18.87 -13.66
C ASN A 6 20.85 17.53 -12.96
N ILE A 7 20.15 16.51 -13.46
CA ILE A 7 20.23 15.15 -12.96
C ILE A 7 21.65 14.67 -13.25
N ASP A 8 22.55 14.81 -12.28
CA ASP A 8 23.91 14.29 -12.36
C ASP A 8 23.83 12.75 -12.37
N ARG A 9 23.80 12.17 -13.57
CA ARG A 9 23.71 10.72 -13.80
C ARG A 9 25.01 9.98 -13.45
N VAL A 10 26.06 10.71 -13.08
CA VAL A 10 27.40 10.15 -12.79
C VAL A 10 27.63 10.05 -11.29
N ARG A 11 27.03 10.95 -10.51
CA ARG A 11 27.22 10.98 -9.05
C ARG A 11 26.00 10.38 -8.34
N ASN A 12 26.24 9.34 -7.55
CA ASN A 12 25.29 8.66 -6.65
C ASN A 12 24.96 9.54 -5.43
N THR A 13 24.72 10.82 -5.65
CA THR A 13 24.32 11.74 -4.60
C THR A 13 22.94 11.33 -4.11
N PRO A 14 22.73 11.28 -2.79
CA PRO A 14 21.39 11.19 -2.24
C PRO A 14 20.46 12.24 -2.86
N ARG A 15 19.23 11.85 -3.18
CA ARG A 15 18.26 12.75 -3.85
C ARG A 15 16.94 12.73 -3.10
N LEU A 16 16.34 13.91 -3.00
CA LEU A 16 15.03 14.09 -2.41
C LEU A 16 13.97 13.81 -3.49
N TYR A 17 12.98 12.99 -3.13
CA TYR A 17 11.86 12.60 -3.94
C TYR A 17 10.56 12.91 -3.21
N LEU A 18 9.51 13.13 -4.00
CA LEU A 18 8.14 13.19 -3.53
C LEU A 18 7.34 12.14 -4.29
N ALA A 19 6.59 11.34 -3.55
CA ALA A 19 5.64 10.37 -4.09
C ALA A 19 4.24 10.66 -3.55
N PHE A 20 3.24 10.22 -4.31
CA PHE A 20 1.87 10.22 -3.88
C PHE A 20 1.21 8.93 -4.36
N THR A 21 0.75 8.12 -3.41
CA THR A 21 0.02 6.90 -3.70
C THR A 21 -1.42 7.06 -3.27
N THR A 22 -2.35 6.50 -4.06
CA THR A 22 -3.76 6.51 -3.72
C THR A 22 -4.45 5.20 -4.05
N ARG A 23 -5.40 4.78 -3.22
CA ARG A 23 -6.28 3.64 -3.47
C ARG A 23 -7.73 4.05 -3.28
N PHE A 24 -8.58 3.61 -4.20
CA PHE A 24 -10.02 3.82 -4.16
C PHE A 24 -10.73 2.48 -4.21
N SER A 25 -11.82 2.36 -3.47
CA SER A 25 -12.77 1.26 -3.63
C SER A 25 -14.18 1.82 -3.74
N GLN A 26 -14.93 1.28 -4.69
CA GLN A 26 -16.28 1.70 -5.00
C GLN A 26 -17.20 0.50 -5.00
N TYR A 27 -18.42 0.71 -4.53
CA TYR A 27 -19.49 -0.23 -4.78
C TYR A 27 -19.96 -0.09 -6.21
N VAL A 28 -20.11 -1.20 -6.93
CA VAL A 28 -20.64 -1.18 -8.30
C VAL A 28 -22.03 -1.78 -8.27
N ALA A 29 -23.04 -0.98 -8.60
CA ALA A 29 -24.45 -1.35 -8.71
C ALA A 29 -25.15 -1.90 -7.43
N THR A 30 -24.43 -2.10 -6.33
CA THR A 30 -25.01 -2.59 -5.07
C THR A 30 -25.49 -1.47 -4.14
N ARG A 31 -25.08 -0.22 -4.39
CA ARG A 31 -25.46 0.97 -3.62
C ARG A 31 -25.92 2.11 -4.51
N GLN A 32 -26.72 3.00 -3.92
CA GLN A 32 -27.22 4.19 -4.62
C GLN A 32 -26.06 5.01 -5.19
N SER A 33 -26.09 5.20 -6.51
CA SER A 33 -25.06 5.94 -7.27
C SER A 33 -23.64 5.35 -7.24
N SER A 34 -23.47 4.07 -6.83
CA SER A 34 -22.18 3.38 -6.86
C SER A 34 -21.03 4.20 -6.21
N PRO A 35 -21.14 4.54 -4.92
CA PRO A 35 -20.27 5.50 -4.28
C PRO A 35 -18.85 4.95 -4.10
N VAL A 36 -17.88 5.87 -4.14
CA VAL A 36 -16.50 5.63 -3.68
C VAL A 36 -16.46 5.85 -2.18
N VAL A 37 -16.08 4.81 -1.44
CA VAL A 37 -16.18 4.80 0.04
C VAL A 37 -14.80 4.76 0.67
N ALA A 38 -14.09 3.64 0.50
CA ALA A 38 -12.75 3.45 1.00
C ALA A 38 -11.77 4.19 0.10
N ARG A 39 -10.97 5.02 0.75
CA ARG A 39 -9.99 5.93 0.15
C ARG A 39 -8.75 5.84 1.00
N ARG A 40 -7.60 5.85 0.36
CA ARG A 40 -6.31 5.88 1.03
C ARG A 40 -5.43 6.82 0.24
N TYR A 41 -5.00 7.90 0.87
CA TYR A 41 -4.09 8.90 0.35
C TYR A 41 -2.78 8.79 1.11
N ASN A 42 -1.67 8.70 0.39
CA ASN A 42 -0.35 8.55 0.99
C ASN A 42 0.70 9.42 0.29
N PRO A 43 0.75 10.74 0.56
CA PRO A 43 1.89 11.58 0.22
C PRO A 43 3.13 11.22 1.04
N GLU A 44 4.28 11.19 0.38
CA GLU A 44 5.56 10.88 1.01
C GLU A 44 6.69 11.75 0.46
N LEU A 45 7.55 12.22 1.36
CA LEU A 45 8.80 12.91 1.05
C LEU A 45 9.95 12.05 1.56
N PHE A 46 10.88 11.66 0.68
CA PHE A 46 11.95 10.74 1.05
C PHE A 46 13.28 11.03 0.38
N LEU A 47 14.36 10.68 1.07
CA LEU A 47 15.73 10.74 0.56
C LEU A 47 16.16 9.36 0.08
N ARG A 48 16.44 9.22 -1.21
CA ARG A 48 16.96 7.98 -1.81
C ARG A 48 18.49 7.98 -1.85
N VAL A 49 19.09 6.92 -1.37
CA VAL A 49 20.54 6.64 -1.39
C VAL A 49 20.81 5.36 -2.19
N TRP A 50 21.59 5.45 -3.26
CA TRP A 50 21.92 4.31 -4.12
C TRP A 50 23.10 3.50 -3.55
N ARG A 51 22.95 2.17 -3.38
CA ARG A 51 23.86 1.36 -2.55
C ARG A 51 25.16 0.92 -3.23
N ASP A 52 25.24 0.91 -4.56
CA ASP A 52 26.38 0.30 -5.27
C ASP A 52 27.32 1.33 -5.94
N GLY A 53 27.19 2.62 -5.65
CA GLY A 53 28.09 3.63 -6.23
C GLY A 53 27.99 3.72 -7.77
N VAL A 54 26.96 3.11 -8.37
CA VAL A 54 26.57 3.23 -9.77
C VAL A 54 25.05 3.26 -9.79
N TYR A 55 24.47 4.24 -10.49
CA TYR A 55 23.09 4.14 -10.96
C TYR A 55 23.07 3.07 -12.06
N ASP A 56 23.03 1.80 -11.66
CA ASP A 56 22.93 0.69 -12.60
C ASP A 56 21.44 0.48 -12.93
N ARG A 57 21.03 0.92 -14.12
CA ARG A 57 19.68 0.66 -14.63
C ARG A 57 19.38 -0.83 -14.81
N THR A 58 20.41 -1.67 -14.84
CA THR A 58 20.29 -3.12 -15.00
C THR A 58 20.23 -3.86 -13.67
N ASN A 59 20.56 -3.19 -12.55
CA ASN A 59 20.52 -3.76 -11.20
C ASN A 59 20.32 -2.66 -10.14
N PRO A 60 19.14 -2.05 -10.06
CA PRO A 60 18.88 -1.01 -9.09
C PRO A 60 19.00 -1.53 -7.65
N SER A 61 19.74 -0.80 -6.82
CA SER A 61 19.70 -0.96 -5.36
C SER A 61 19.72 0.39 -4.66
N HIS A 62 18.77 0.60 -3.77
CA HIS A 62 18.70 1.83 -3.00
C HIS A 62 18.05 1.63 -1.63
N TRP A 63 18.28 2.63 -0.79
CA TRP A 63 17.57 2.86 0.45
C TRP A 63 16.80 4.15 0.36
N ASP A 64 15.56 4.17 0.81
CA ASP A 64 14.76 5.37 1.01
C ASP A 64 14.57 5.63 2.50
N PHE A 65 14.70 6.89 2.89
CA PHE A 65 14.42 7.36 4.24
C PHE A 65 13.39 8.46 4.14
N GLY A 66 12.17 8.20 4.62
CA GLY A 66 11.03 9.05 4.33
C GLY A 66 10.28 9.55 5.55
N TYR A 67 9.49 10.58 5.30
CA TYR A 67 8.41 11.04 6.14
C TYR A 67 7.15 11.03 5.27
N GLY A 68 6.11 10.34 5.75
CA GLY A 68 4.85 10.24 5.04
C GLY A 68 3.65 10.50 5.94
N HIS A 69 2.51 10.72 5.29
CA HIS A 69 1.21 10.80 5.94
C HIS A 69 0.25 9.94 5.18
N GLU A 70 -0.51 9.14 5.90
CA GLU A 70 -1.50 8.26 5.33
C GLU A 70 -2.87 8.48 5.95
N SER A 71 -3.87 8.81 5.13
CA SER A 71 -5.23 9.03 5.59
C SER A 71 -6.30 8.62 4.60
N ASN A 72 -7.54 8.55 5.08
CA ASN A 72 -8.71 8.25 4.24
C ASN A 72 -9.53 9.50 3.84
N GLY A 73 -9.17 10.68 4.36
CA GLY A 73 -9.84 11.95 4.07
C GLY A 73 -11.29 12.04 4.57
N GLN A 74 -11.65 11.21 5.56
CA GLN A 74 -12.96 11.23 6.20
C GLN A 74 -12.99 12.19 7.40
N ARG A 75 -14.10 12.27 8.13
CA ARG A 75 -14.33 13.36 9.11
C ARG A 75 -14.89 12.93 10.46
N ILE A 76 -15.46 11.74 10.59
CA ILE A 76 -16.07 11.32 11.86
C ILE A 76 -14.96 10.87 12.80
N SER A 77 -14.73 11.61 13.89
CA SER A 77 -13.72 11.30 14.90
C SER A 77 -14.30 11.16 16.31
N ASP A 78 -15.63 11.26 16.46
CA ASP A 78 -16.29 11.26 17.76
C ASP A 78 -17.63 10.49 17.77
N PRO A 79 -18.12 10.06 18.96
CA PRO A 79 -19.35 9.29 19.09
C PRO A 79 -20.63 10.03 18.66
N GLN A 80 -20.65 11.37 18.74
CA GLN A 80 -21.82 12.15 18.34
C GLN A 80 -21.89 12.21 16.81
N GLY A 81 -20.78 12.49 16.14
CA GLY A 81 -20.66 12.43 14.69
C GLY A 81 -21.04 11.06 14.14
N TYR A 82 -20.59 10.00 14.78
CA TYR A 82 -20.93 8.62 14.40
C TYR A 82 -22.44 8.35 14.48
N ARG A 83 -23.08 8.69 15.61
CA ARG A 83 -24.52 8.51 15.78
C ARG A 83 -25.34 9.31 14.76
N LEU A 84 -24.99 10.58 14.54
CA LEU A 84 -25.67 11.42 13.56
C LEU A 84 -25.56 10.86 12.13
N ALA A 85 -24.40 10.30 11.78
CA ALA A 85 -24.20 9.67 10.49
C ALA A 85 -24.99 8.36 10.35
N ALA A 86 -25.04 7.56 11.41
CA ALA A 86 -25.82 6.32 11.45
C ALA A 86 -27.32 6.60 11.29
N ASP A 87 -27.87 7.55 12.06
CA ASP A 87 -29.29 7.96 11.98
C ASP A 87 -29.63 8.46 10.56
N ALA A 88 -28.75 9.24 9.93
CA ALA A 88 -28.95 9.75 8.58
C ALA A 88 -28.83 8.67 7.48
N ALA A 89 -28.14 7.58 7.77
CA ALA A 89 -27.97 6.45 6.86
C ALA A 89 -29.12 5.43 7.01
N ASP A 90 -29.67 5.26 8.22
CA ASP A 90 -30.90 4.50 8.49
C ASP A 90 -32.07 5.01 7.64
N LEU A 91 -32.24 6.34 7.62
CA LEU A 91 -33.25 7.01 6.80
C LEU A 91 -33.11 6.76 5.29
N ARG A 92 -31.92 6.32 4.84
CA ARG A 92 -31.61 6.02 3.43
C ARG A 92 -31.56 4.52 3.13
N GLY A 93 -31.73 3.66 4.15
CA GLY A 93 -31.74 2.20 4.00
C GLY A 93 -30.36 1.54 3.93
N ASP A 94 -29.29 2.22 4.41
CA ASP A 94 -27.92 1.66 4.42
C ASP A 94 -27.10 2.12 5.67
N PRO A 95 -27.63 1.92 6.89
CA PRO A 95 -27.23 2.65 8.10
C PRO A 95 -25.81 2.49 8.59
N GLU A 96 -25.43 1.25 8.94
CA GLU A 96 -24.24 1.05 9.77
C GLU A 96 -22.95 1.14 8.96
N ILE A 97 -22.98 0.68 7.71
CA ILE A 97 -21.78 0.65 6.89
C ILE A 97 -21.40 2.08 6.44
N THR A 98 -22.38 2.93 6.13
CA THR A 98 -22.12 4.31 5.67
C THR A 98 -21.48 5.18 6.76
N ALA A 99 -21.96 5.08 8.00
CA ALA A 99 -21.39 5.82 9.14
C ALA A 99 -19.98 5.35 9.44
N ARG A 100 -19.76 4.03 9.41
CA ARG A 100 -18.46 3.40 9.61
C ARG A 100 -17.44 3.82 8.55
N GLU A 101 -17.79 3.75 7.27
CA GLU A 101 -16.92 4.16 6.16
C GLU A 101 -16.53 5.64 6.20
N SER A 102 -17.24 6.45 6.99
CA SER A 102 -17.01 7.90 7.16
C SER A 102 -16.17 8.24 8.39
N ILE A 103 -15.66 7.24 9.12
CA ILE A 103 -14.73 7.42 10.24
C ILE A 103 -13.38 7.91 9.71
N SER A 104 -12.88 8.99 10.32
CA SER A 104 -11.56 9.56 10.02
C SER A 104 -10.46 8.61 10.46
N ARG A 105 -9.50 8.41 9.55
CA ARG A 105 -8.27 7.67 9.82
C ARG A 105 -7.07 8.38 9.21
N GLY A 106 -5.99 8.44 9.99
CA GLY A 106 -4.78 9.21 9.70
C GLY A 106 -3.61 8.74 10.56
N TRP A 107 -2.45 8.53 9.92
CA TRP A 107 -1.16 8.33 10.60
C TRP A 107 -0.02 9.04 9.87
N ASP A 108 0.79 9.79 10.63
CA ASP A 108 2.11 10.23 10.19
C ASP A 108 3.14 9.16 10.52
N TYR A 109 4.16 9.00 9.66
CA TYR A 109 5.18 7.99 9.84
C TYR A 109 6.56 8.41 9.34
N LEU A 110 7.57 7.74 9.88
CA LEU A 110 8.91 7.66 9.30
C LEU A 110 9.07 6.32 8.59
N SER A 111 9.65 6.32 7.39
CA SER A 111 9.89 5.12 6.59
C SER A 111 11.37 4.83 6.40
N ILE A 112 11.70 3.55 6.35
CA ILE A 112 12.96 3.03 5.84
C ILE A 112 12.62 1.93 4.86
N ASP A 113 12.93 2.15 3.58
CA ASP A 113 12.69 1.18 2.53
C ASP A 113 14.00 0.77 1.89
N TRP A 114 14.10 -0.50 1.53
CA TRP A 114 15.22 -1.04 0.80
C TRP A 114 14.72 -1.82 -0.39
N VAL A 115 15.29 -1.54 -1.55
CA VAL A 115 14.98 -2.26 -2.79
C VAL A 115 16.27 -2.78 -3.42
N LYS A 116 16.21 -4.01 -3.93
CA LYS A 116 17.30 -4.62 -4.69
C LYS A 116 16.75 -5.51 -5.80
N GLU A 117 17.14 -5.22 -7.02
CA GLU A 117 17.06 -6.17 -8.13
C GLU A 117 18.28 -7.11 -8.07
N TRP A 118 18.11 -8.37 -8.47
CA TRP A 118 19.13 -9.39 -8.46
C TRP A 118 19.36 -9.87 -9.89
N ASN A 119 20.62 -9.79 -10.33
CA ASN A 119 21.04 -10.29 -11.64
C ASN A 119 21.12 -11.83 -11.70
N THR A 120 20.97 -12.49 -10.56
CA THR A 120 20.89 -13.95 -10.46
C THR A 120 19.46 -14.35 -10.14
N PRO A 121 18.83 -15.23 -10.93
CA PRO A 121 17.50 -15.72 -10.62
C PRO A 121 17.53 -16.52 -9.32
N PHE A 122 16.67 -16.17 -8.37
CA PHE A 122 16.49 -16.95 -7.13
C PHE A 122 16.00 -18.37 -7.45
N LEU A 123 15.18 -18.51 -8.50
CA LEU A 123 14.76 -19.78 -9.07
C LEU A 123 15.85 -20.29 -10.03
N VAL A 124 16.82 -21.03 -9.49
CA VAL A 124 18.07 -21.50 -10.14
C VAL A 124 17.91 -22.09 -11.57
N LYS A 125 16.71 -22.54 -11.94
CA LYS A 125 16.42 -23.17 -13.24
C LYS A 125 15.55 -22.34 -14.19
N LEU A 126 15.14 -21.13 -13.79
CA LEU A 126 14.31 -20.24 -14.58
C LEU A 126 15.12 -18.97 -14.84
N ALA A 127 15.24 -18.58 -16.11
CA ALA A 127 15.81 -17.28 -16.44
C ALA A 127 14.85 -16.17 -15.99
N GLY A 128 15.38 -15.02 -15.60
CA GLY A 128 14.57 -13.90 -15.10
C GLY A 128 15.32 -13.05 -14.09
N ARG A 129 14.61 -12.07 -13.56
CA ARG A 129 15.12 -11.10 -12.59
C ARG A 129 14.31 -11.19 -11.32
N THR A 130 15.01 -11.22 -10.19
CA THR A 130 14.37 -11.21 -8.88
C THR A 130 14.48 -9.81 -8.29
N GLU A 131 13.42 -9.29 -7.71
CA GLU A 131 13.43 -8.05 -6.95
C GLU A 131 13.01 -8.36 -5.51
N THR A 132 13.73 -7.78 -4.56
CA THR A 132 13.38 -7.85 -3.13
C THR A 132 13.19 -6.45 -2.60
N GLN A 133 12.10 -6.26 -1.86
CA GLN A 133 11.82 -5.05 -1.15
C GLN A 133 11.60 -5.35 0.33
N ILE A 134 12.15 -4.51 1.19
CA ILE A 134 11.83 -4.44 2.61
C ILE A 134 11.34 -3.03 2.88
N GLU A 135 10.20 -2.92 3.54
CA GLU A 135 9.64 -1.63 3.95
C GLU A 135 9.38 -1.68 5.46
N TYR A 136 9.79 -0.62 6.13
CA TYR A 136 9.51 -0.39 7.54
C TYR A 136 8.92 1.00 7.73
N ARG A 137 7.72 1.09 8.31
CA ARG A 137 7.14 2.37 8.75
C ARG A 137 6.98 2.39 10.26
N HIS A 138 7.42 3.47 10.89
CA HIS A 138 7.19 3.76 12.29
C HIS A 138 6.17 4.88 12.43
N TYR A 139 5.02 4.58 13.04
CA TYR A 139 3.99 5.59 13.26
C TYR A 139 4.39 6.51 14.41
N LEU A 140 4.14 7.80 14.23
CA LEU A 140 4.46 8.80 15.22
C LEU A 140 3.28 8.99 16.18
N ASP A 141 3.58 9.07 17.48
CA ASP A 141 2.58 9.43 18.48
C ASP A 141 2.05 10.85 18.27
N HIS A 142 2.87 11.75 17.72
CA HIS A 142 2.51 13.12 17.37
C HIS A 142 3.21 13.53 16.06
N GLY A 143 2.47 13.45 14.96
CA GLY A 143 2.92 13.83 13.62
C GLY A 143 2.82 15.33 13.33
N LEU A 144 3.61 15.80 12.36
CA LEU A 144 3.60 17.18 11.85
C LEU A 144 2.26 17.57 11.20
N PHE A 145 1.59 16.66 10.49
CA PHE A 145 0.43 16.99 9.67
C PHE A 145 -0.89 16.79 10.42
N GLN A 146 -0.98 15.77 11.27
CA GLN A 146 -2.23 15.41 11.93
C GLN A 146 -2.22 15.51 13.46
N GLY A 147 -1.05 15.62 14.09
CA GLY A 147 -0.92 15.41 15.54
C GLY A 147 -1.06 13.93 15.88
N ASP A 148 -2.00 13.60 16.76
CA ASP A 148 -2.16 12.26 17.32
C ASP A 148 -2.63 11.24 16.26
N PRO A 149 -2.25 9.95 16.37
CA PRO A 149 -2.73 8.90 15.48
C PRO A 149 -4.23 8.62 15.68
N GLU A 150 -4.96 8.47 14.57
CA GLU A 150 -6.40 8.18 14.59
C GLU A 150 -6.67 6.68 14.70
N GLU A 151 -6.38 6.12 15.88
CA GLU A 151 -6.57 4.70 16.21
C GLU A 151 -8.05 4.30 16.36
N TYR A 152 -8.29 2.98 16.44
CA TYR A 152 -9.60 2.42 16.78
C TYR A 152 -10.14 2.95 18.11
N ASN A 153 -11.40 3.39 18.10
CA ASN A 153 -12.12 3.79 19.30
C ASN A 153 -13.22 2.79 19.68
N VAL A 154 -13.40 2.58 20.98
CA VAL A 154 -14.44 1.67 21.53
C VAL A 154 -15.87 2.06 21.14
N TRP A 155 -16.13 3.34 20.86
CA TRP A 155 -17.45 3.82 20.44
C TRP A 155 -17.80 3.40 19.00
N GLU A 156 -16.85 2.87 18.23
CA GLU A 156 -17.07 2.38 16.87
C GLU A 156 -17.73 0.97 16.84
N GLY A 157 -17.99 0.38 18.01
CA GLY A 157 -18.93 -0.74 18.16
C GLY A 157 -18.33 -2.15 18.04
N ASP A 158 -17.08 -2.30 17.61
CA ASP A 158 -16.42 -3.61 17.47
C ASP A 158 -15.74 -4.14 18.75
N GLY A 159 -16.15 -3.71 19.95
CA GLY A 159 -15.63 -4.19 21.23
C GLY A 159 -14.69 -3.24 21.96
N ALA A 160 -14.24 -3.66 23.14
CA ALA A 160 -13.46 -2.80 24.05
C ALA A 160 -11.94 -2.97 23.92
N GLU A 161 -11.49 -3.91 23.10
CA GLU A 161 -10.06 -4.20 22.93
C GLU A 161 -9.36 -3.06 22.18
N SER A 162 -8.18 -2.65 22.68
CA SER A 162 -7.33 -1.69 21.97
C SER A 162 -6.72 -2.34 20.73
N ARG A 163 -6.73 -1.62 19.61
CA ARG A 163 -6.26 -2.14 18.33
C ARG A 163 -5.21 -1.23 17.70
N PRO A 164 -4.07 -0.94 18.34
CA PRO A 164 -3.14 0.02 17.77
C PRO A 164 -2.60 -0.49 16.43
N ARG A 165 -2.56 0.39 15.42
CA ARG A 165 -2.22 0.06 14.04
C ARG A 165 -0.86 -0.61 13.89
N ALA A 166 0.08 -0.27 14.77
CA ALA A 166 1.39 -0.88 14.90
C ALA A 166 1.39 -2.41 15.07
N ASN A 167 0.24 -3.01 15.46
CA ASN A 167 0.08 -4.47 15.56
C ASN A 167 -0.29 -5.16 14.24
N TYR A 168 -0.75 -4.43 13.22
CA TYR A 168 -1.39 -5.01 12.04
C TYR A 168 -0.63 -4.78 10.74
N SER A 169 0.28 -3.81 10.68
CA SER A 169 1.01 -3.46 9.45
C SER A 169 2.31 -2.70 9.72
N CYS A 170 3.03 -2.36 8.64
CA CYS A 170 4.25 -1.54 8.56
C CYS A 170 5.60 -2.23 8.65
N LEU A 171 5.65 -3.55 8.81
CA LEU A 171 6.84 -4.32 8.46
C LEU A 171 6.48 -5.19 7.26
N GLN A 172 7.06 -4.88 6.11
CA GLN A 172 6.74 -5.52 4.84
C GLN A 172 7.99 -6.12 4.19
N PHE A 173 7.83 -7.31 3.65
CA PHE A 173 8.77 -7.94 2.74
C PHE A 173 8.04 -8.30 1.45
N ALA A 174 8.57 -7.87 0.31
CA ALA A 174 8.10 -8.29 -0.99
C ALA A 174 9.20 -8.98 -1.78
N LEU A 175 8.83 -10.07 -2.44
CA LEU A 175 9.67 -10.79 -3.38
C LEU A 175 8.93 -10.83 -4.70
N ALA A 176 9.56 -10.34 -5.74
CA ALA A 176 9.01 -10.41 -7.07
C ALA A 176 9.96 -11.04 -8.07
N TYR A 177 9.39 -11.69 -9.06
CA TYR A 177 10.12 -12.40 -10.09
C TYR A 177 9.56 -12.01 -11.45
N THR A 178 10.38 -11.34 -12.25
CA THR A 178 10.06 -10.92 -13.61
C THR A 178 10.70 -11.88 -14.59
N LEU A 179 9.87 -12.48 -15.46
CA LEU A 179 10.30 -13.37 -16.53
C LEU A 179 10.96 -12.56 -17.66
N PRO A 180 11.94 -13.14 -18.36
CA PRO A 180 12.57 -12.49 -19.50
C PRO A 180 11.60 -12.40 -20.68
N ASP A 181 11.85 -11.41 -21.55
CA ASP A 181 11.14 -11.23 -22.82
C ASP A 181 11.56 -12.34 -23.82
N GLU A 182 11.15 -13.57 -23.57
CA GLU A 182 11.26 -14.69 -24.51
C GLU A 182 10.06 -14.66 -25.49
N PRO A 183 10.09 -15.33 -26.65
CA PRO A 183 8.94 -15.33 -27.55
C PRO A 183 7.77 -16.06 -26.90
N PHE A 184 6.90 -15.29 -26.26
CA PHE A 184 5.66 -15.77 -25.70
C PHE A 184 4.67 -16.15 -26.81
N SER A 185 3.70 -16.97 -26.46
CA SER A 185 2.53 -17.16 -27.32
C SER A 185 1.83 -15.80 -27.48
N ASP A 186 1.38 -15.46 -28.70
CA ASP A 186 0.58 -14.25 -28.99
C ASP A 186 -0.67 -14.11 -28.08
N TRP A 187 -1.08 -15.21 -27.45
CA TRP A 187 -2.28 -15.29 -26.63
C TRP A 187 -2.03 -15.08 -25.14
N VAL A 188 -0.95 -15.62 -24.57
CA VAL A 188 -0.68 -15.59 -23.13
C VAL A 188 0.82 -15.46 -22.89
N CYS A 189 1.20 -14.43 -22.15
CA CYS A 189 2.56 -14.15 -21.70
C CYS A 189 2.55 -13.92 -20.19
N PHE A 190 3.25 -14.74 -19.41
CA PHE A 190 3.42 -14.47 -17.98
C PHE A 190 4.63 -13.56 -17.80
N GLU A 191 4.43 -12.42 -17.13
CA GLU A 191 5.45 -11.38 -17.05
C GLU A 191 6.07 -11.33 -15.67
N ARG A 192 5.24 -11.35 -14.62
CA ARG A 192 5.70 -11.17 -13.25
C ARG A 192 4.83 -11.94 -12.26
N VAL A 193 5.49 -12.45 -11.22
CA VAL A 193 4.82 -12.88 -9.99
C VAL A 193 5.40 -12.10 -8.82
N GLU A 194 4.56 -11.63 -7.92
CA GLU A 194 4.94 -10.85 -6.74
C GLU A 194 4.24 -11.40 -5.50
N LEU A 195 5.03 -11.66 -4.47
CA LEU A 195 4.59 -12.10 -3.16
C LEU A 195 4.94 -11.01 -2.15
N GLU A 196 3.93 -10.45 -1.51
CA GLU A 196 4.08 -9.50 -0.40
C GLU A 196 3.64 -10.18 0.89
N HIS A 197 4.42 -9.97 1.95
CA HIS A 197 4.07 -10.35 3.31
C HIS A 197 4.28 -9.17 4.25
N THR A 198 3.25 -8.87 5.04
CA THR A 198 3.19 -7.68 5.89
C THR A 198 2.70 -8.05 7.29
N THR A 199 3.36 -7.50 8.31
CA THR A 199 3.01 -7.67 9.72
C THR A 199 3.20 -6.37 10.51
N GLY A 200 2.72 -6.34 11.76
CA GLY A 200 2.94 -5.24 12.69
C GLY A 200 4.35 -5.24 13.28
N TYR A 201 4.91 -4.06 13.57
CA TYR A 201 6.21 -3.96 14.26
C TYR A 201 6.11 -4.03 15.78
N ALA A 202 4.95 -3.75 16.38
CA ALA A 202 4.77 -3.83 17.83
C ALA A 202 4.57 -5.28 18.31
N ARG A 203 3.89 -6.10 17.49
CA ARG A 203 3.67 -7.53 17.70
C ARG A 203 3.92 -8.31 16.40
N PRO A 204 5.19 -8.48 15.99
CA PRO A 204 5.52 -9.15 14.75
C PRO A 204 4.98 -10.57 14.71
N PHE A 205 4.40 -10.93 13.58
CA PHE A 205 3.82 -12.24 13.28
C PHE A 205 2.52 -12.63 14.01
N ASP A 206 2.02 -11.79 14.92
CA ASP A 206 0.70 -12.03 15.55
C ASP A 206 -0.44 -11.75 14.57
N ASN A 207 -0.31 -10.69 13.77
CA ASN A 207 -1.24 -10.34 12.71
C ASN A 207 -0.47 -10.26 11.39
N ASN A 208 -0.82 -11.15 10.45
CA ASN A 208 -0.12 -11.27 9.19
C ASN A 208 -1.06 -10.99 8.03
N SER A 209 -0.50 -10.39 6.99
CA SER A 209 -1.16 -10.23 5.70
C SER A 209 -0.23 -10.74 4.62
N THR A 210 -0.76 -11.53 3.71
CA THR A 210 -0.02 -12.04 2.56
C THR A 210 -0.82 -11.75 1.30
N SER A 211 -0.15 -11.25 0.26
CA SER A 211 -0.73 -11.12 -1.07
C SER A 211 0.17 -11.72 -2.14
N LEU A 212 -0.49 -12.30 -3.13
CA LEU A 212 0.11 -12.84 -4.34
C LEU A 212 -0.49 -12.09 -5.53
N GLU A 213 0.36 -11.58 -6.39
CA GLU A 213 -0.01 -10.94 -7.66
C GLU A 213 0.69 -11.65 -8.82
N VAL A 214 -0.04 -11.86 -9.91
CA VAL A 214 0.46 -12.45 -11.15
C VAL A 214 0.06 -11.56 -12.31
N THR A 215 1.06 -10.97 -12.98
CA THR A 215 0.90 -10.12 -14.15
C THR A 215 1.11 -10.94 -15.43
N THR A 216 0.20 -10.76 -16.38
CA THR A 216 0.20 -11.45 -17.66
C THR A 216 -0.33 -10.55 -18.77
N GLN A 217 0.13 -10.78 -19.99
CA GLN A 217 -0.46 -10.18 -21.18
C GLN A 217 -1.38 -11.18 -21.89
N LEU A 218 -2.65 -10.83 -22.04
CA LEU A 218 -3.67 -11.61 -22.74
C LEU A 218 -4.10 -10.86 -24.01
N ALA A 219 -3.76 -11.38 -25.18
CA ALA A 219 -4.05 -10.75 -26.48
C ALA A 219 -3.64 -9.26 -26.55
N GLY A 220 -2.45 -8.94 -26.01
CA GLY A 220 -1.92 -7.57 -25.97
C GLY A 220 -2.46 -6.69 -24.84
N ILE A 221 -3.37 -7.18 -23.99
CA ILE A 221 -3.91 -6.46 -22.84
C ILE A 221 -3.12 -6.86 -21.58
N PRO A 222 -2.45 -5.93 -20.89
CA PRO A 222 -1.77 -6.20 -19.62
C PRO A 222 -2.81 -6.38 -18.51
N LEU A 223 -2.90 -7.59 -17.99
CA LEU A 223 -3.80 -7.98 -16.91
C LEU A 223 -2.97 -8.42 -15.70
N TYR A 224 -3.53 -8.23 -14.51
CA TYR A 224 -2.99 -8.85 -13.31
C TYR A 224 -4.10 -9.50 -12.50
N PHE A 225 -3.78 -10.63 -11.89
CA PHE A 225 -4.62 -11.35 -10.95
C PHE A 225 -3.98 -11.25 -9.58
N TRP A 226 -4.76 -10.95 -8.56
CA TRP A 226 -4.23 -10.83 -7.22
C TRP A 226 -5.17 -11.47 -6.19
N ALA A 227 -4.58 -11.98 -5.13
CA ALA A 227 -5.28 -12.46 -3.95
C ALA A 227 -4.54 -11.96 -2.70
N ARG A 228 -5.28 -11.57 -1.68
CA ARG A 228 -4.77 -11.12 -0.39
C ARG A 228 -5.59 -11.75 0.73
N THR A 229 -4.89 -12.20 1.76
CA THR A 229 -5.48 -12.70 3.00
C THR A 229 -4.81 -12.00 4.18
N GLY A 230 -5.59 -11.49 5.12
CA GLY A 230 -5.08 -10.80 6.31
C GLY A 230 -5.71 -9.44 6.58
N TYR A 231 -4.92 -8.55 7.16
CA TYR A 231 -5.34 -7.28 7.76
C TYR A 231 -5.00 -6.06 6.87
N ASN A 232 -5.37 -4.87 7.35
CA ASN A 232 -5.07 -3.57 6.75
C ASN A 232 -5.52 -3.44 5.28
N SER A 233 -6.64 -4.09 4.93
CA SER A 233 -7.24 -4.01 3.59
C SER A 233 -7.90 -2.65 3.31
N ASP A 234 -8.46 -2.03 4.34
CA ASP A 234 -8.95 -0.64 4.38
C ASP A 234 -8.44 0.07 5.65
N LEU A 235 -8.35 1.40 5.61
CA LEU A 235 -7.88 2.19 6.75
C LEU A 235 -8.90 2.27 7.89
N VAL A 236 -10.21 2.26 7.63
CA VAL A 236 -11.21 2.29 8.71
C VAL A 236 -11.15 1.00 9.52
N ASP A 237 -11.10 -0.11 8.80
CA ASP A 237 -11.18 -1.48 9.31
C ASP A 237 -9.82 -2.19 9.28
N TYR A 238 -8.72 -1.46 9.51
CA TYR A 238 -7.36 -2.00 9.35
C TYR A 238 -7.07 -3.23 10.20
N TYR A 239 -7.81 -3.41 11.28
CA TYR A 239 -7.68 -4.52 12.22
C TYR A 239 -8.57 -5.72 11.87
N LYS A 240 -9.44 -5.62 10.85
CA LYS A 240 -10.30 -6.74 10.43
C LYS A 240 -9.54 -7.65 9.47
N TYR A 241 -9.64 -8.95 9.73
CA TYR A 241 -9.15 -9.97 8.83
C TYR A 241 -10.08 -10.08 7.62
N THR A 242 -9.51 -10.12 6.42
CA THR A 242 -10.25 -10.18 5.16
C THR A 242 -9.54 -11.08 4.16
N ASP A 243 -10.34 -11.76 3.33
CA ASP A 243 -9.89 -12.52 2.17
C ASP A 243 -10.48 -11.88 0.93
N ILE A 244 -9.62 -11.37 0.06
CA ILE A 244 -10.02 -10.62 -1.13
C ILE A 244 -9.16 -11.04 -2.31
N TRP A 245 -9.77 -11.05 -3.49
CA TRP A 245 -9.08 -11.35 -4.73
C TRP A 245 -9.71 -10.53 -5.85
N GLY A 246 -8.98 -10.37 -6.95
CA GLY A 246 -9.47 -9.61 -8.07
C GLY A 246 -8.62 -9.80 -9.33
N ILE A 247 -9.13 -9.18 -10.39
CA ILE A 247 -8.45 -9.00 -11.66
C ILE A 247 -8.40 -7.51 -11.96
N GLY A 248 -7.31 -7.04 -12.54
CA GLY A 248 -7.16 -5.66 -12.98
C GLY A 248 -6.33 -5.54 -14.25
N MET A 249 -6.14 -4.30 -14.68
CA MET A 249 -5.26 -3.92 -15.80
C MET A 249 -4.17 -2.99 -15.29
N GLU A 250 -2.95 -3.15 -15.79
CA GLU A 250 -1.80 -2.32 -15.43
C GLU A 250 -1.34 -1.53 -16.67
N PHE A 251 -1.32 -0.20 -16.61
CA PHE A 251 -1.08 0.62 -17.81
C PHE A 251 0.38 1.03 -18.01
N LEU A 252 1.15 1.16 -16.92
CA LEU A 252 2.56 1.54 -16.93
C LEU A 252 3.22 1.00 -15.65
N ARG A 253 4.45 0.52 -15.78
CA ARG A 253 5.37 0.23 -14.67
C ARG A 253 6.64 1.05 -14.85
#